data_AF-A0A929DH54-F1
#
_entry.id   AF-A0A929DH54-F1
#
_cell.length_a   1.000
_cell.length_b   1.000
_cell.length_c   1.000
_cell.angle_alpha   90.00
_cell.angle_beta   90.00
_cell.angle_gamma   90.00
#
_symmetry.space_group_name_H-M   'P 1'
#
loop_
_entity.id
_entity.type
_entity.pdbx_description
1 polymer ?
#
loop_
_entity_poly.entity_id
_entity_poly.type
_entity_poly.pdbx_seq_one_letter_code
_entity_poly.pdbx_strand_id
1 'polypeptide(L)'
;MVKLSVVIITLNEEKNIGRCLESVKSIADEIVVVDSGSIDNTIEICRRFNARVIQHPFEGHIQQKNWAVSQANYPHILSLDADEALSEQLRDSIVSVKKNWKRDGYKFNRLTSYCGKWIRHGSWYPSKKLRLWDSRKGKWKGENPHDKFIMEKGSTIKHIKGDLLHYSYYSIESHIEQTNYFSDILADTMYQNRKRVNFFIILAHPLWRFFRDFFIKLGFLDGFTGLIITVNSSHETFLKYIKLRNLYRDYKLHGKNRVCFFNSTRSWGGGEKWHFDVSTRLSEKGINPIVVTNKKSELKTRISNYGIPSHNIGISNLSFLNLFKVLHISRIIKQEKVDFIITNLSSDMKVASFAAKIAGVPNIVYRRGSAIPVRNSFINRYFFGKVLTGIIANSEETKRTLLARNPNLIDKDKIQVIYNGISIKKYDSGEVTFKYTSNNNEIILGNAGRLVKQKGQYRLIQLARILKDKGYKFKILIAGDGALQNDLIAYSRKMGMENEVVFLGFVDDIKGFMQSLDIFLLPSLWEGFGYVMTEAMVCRKPVIAFDLSSNPEIVVHGETGYLAEKNNMSSFAYYVENLMLNPVLSRQMGEKGRIRVEEKFNIDKTLSKMEDYLQR
;
A
#
# COMPACT_ATOMS: atom_id res chain seq x y z
N MET A 1 -7.93 -51.95 -11.98
CA MET A 1 -7.47 -50.68 -12.59
C MET A 1 -7.44 -49.64 -11.49
N VAL A 2 -6.35 -48.87 -11.33
CA VAL A 2 -6.30 -47.85 -10.27
C VAL A 2 -7.29 -46.73 -10.56
N LYS A 3 -7.82 -46.11 -9.51
CA LYS A 3 -8.68 -44.93 -9.62
C LYS A 3 -7.83 -43.67 -9.81
N LEU A 4 -8.20 -42.82 -10.77
CA LEU A 4 -7.48 -41.62 -11.19
C LEU A 4 -8.32 -40.37 -10.94
N SER A 5 -7.82 -39.47 -10.08
CA SER A 5 -8.36 -38.11 -9.97
C SER A 5 -7.60 -37.19 -10.91
N VAL A 6 -8.33 -36.49 -11.77
CA VAL A 6 -7.79 -35.40 -12.60
C VAL A 6 -8.02 -34.10 -11.87
N VAL A 7 -6.94 -33.35 -11.64
CA VAL A 7 -6.98 -32.11 -10.88
C VAL A 7 -6.57 -30.95 -11.78
N ILE A 8 -7.47 -29.98 -11.94
CA ILE A 8 -7.31 -28.83 -12.82
C ILE A 8 -7.45 -27.56 -12.01
N ILE A 9 -6.56 -26.59 -12.21
CA ILE A 9 -6.71 -25.23 -11.68
C ILE A 9 -7.10 -24.28 -12.82
N THR A 10 -7.96 -23.30 -12.55
CA THR A 10 -8.50 -22.43 -13.60
C THR A 10 -8.91 -21.04 -13.12
N LEU A 11 -8.87 -20.07 -14.05
CA LEU A 11 -9.43 -18.73 -13.93
C LEU A 11 -9.68 -18.17 -15.34
N ASN A 12 -10.94 -17.90 -15.68
CA ASN A 12 -11.35 -17.31 -16.97
C ASN A 12 -10.80 -18.06 -18.20
N GLU A 13 -11.09 -19.36 -18.31
CA GLU A 13 -10.59 -20.26 -19.35
C GLU A 13 -11.70 -20.89 -20.20
N GLU A 14 -12.81 -20.17 -20.45
CA GLU A 14 -13.94 -20.69 -21.22
C GLU A 14 -13.54 -21.20 -22.62
N LYS A 15 -12.47 -20.63 -23.20
CA LYS A 15 -11.94 -21.01 -24.52
C LYS A 15 -11.25 -22.38 -24.54
N ASN A 16 -10.67 -22.81 -23.42
CA ASN A 16 -9.82 -24.01 -23.37
C ASN A 16 -10.38 -25.11 -22.47
N ILE A 17 -11.05 -24.76 -21.38
CA ILE A 17 -11.42 -25.71 -20.32
C ILE A 17 -12.26 -26.88 -20.85
N GLY A 18 -13.18 -26.63 -21.78
CA GLY A 18 -13.97 -27.69 -22.41
C GLY A 18 -13.12 -28.73 -23.15
N ARG A 19 -12.05 -28.28 -23.84
CA ARG A 19 -11.11 -29.16 -24.54
C ARG A 19 -10.29 -29.99 -23.56
N CYS A 20 -9.84 -29.37 -22.47
CA CYS A 20 -9.12 -30.07 -21.39
C CYS A 20 -9.98 -31.20 -20.83
N LEU A 21 -11.22 -30.88 -20.43
CA LEU A 21 -12.19 -31.81 -19.85
C LEU A 21 -12.56 -32.96 -20.79
N GLU A 22 -12.83 -32.68 -22.06
CA GLU A 22 -13.13 -33.72 -23.06
C GLU A 22 -11.96 -34.70 -23.23
N SER A 23 -10.71 -34.20 -23.22
CA SER A 23 -9.52 -35.06 -23.39
C SER A 23 -9.30 -36.07 -22.25
N VAL A 24 -9.84 -35.79 -21.06
CA VAL A 24 -9.68 -36.64 -19.87
C VAL A 24 -10.94 -37.43 -19.51
N LYS A 25 -12.08 -37.13 -20.12
CA LYS A 25 -13.40 -37.69 -19.78
C LYS A 25 -13.45 -39.22 -19.76
N SER A 26 -12.76 -39.89 -20.68
CA SER A 26 -12.75 -41.36 -20.76
C SER A 26 -11.76 -42.05 -19.82
N ILE A 27 -10.90 -41.29 -19.13
CA ILE A 27 -9.84 -41.84 -18.27
C ILE A 27 -9.97 -41.46 -16.80
N ALA A 28 -10.61 -40.32 -16.50
CA ALA A 28 -10.81 -39.83 -15.16
C ALA A 28 -11.88 -40.65 -14.42
N ASP A 29 -11.62 -41.06 -13.19
CA ASP A 29 -12.69 -41.53 -12.27
C ASP A 29 -13.28 -40.37 -11.48
N GLU A 30 -12.52 -39.29 -11.31
CA GLU A 30 -12.94 -38.04 -10.70
C GLU A 30 -12.27 -36.88 -11.46
N ILE A 31 -13.02 -35.81 -11.69
CA ILE A 31 -12.46 -34.54 -12.17
C ILE A 31 -12.73 -33.48 -11.10
N VAL A 32 -11.65 -32.91 -10.55
CA VAL A 32 -11.69 -31.81 -9.59
C VAL A 32 -11.18 -30.57 -10.28
N VAL A 33 -12.02 -29.54 -10.35
CA VAL A 33 -11.67 -28.23 -10.90
C VAL A 33 -11.65 -27.23 -9.76
N VAL A 34 -10.49 -26.63 -9.51
CA VAL A 34 -10.35 -25.54 -8.55
C VAL A 34 -10.36 -24.21 -9.31
N ASP A 35 -11.42 -23.46 -9.10
CA ASP A 35 -11.68 -22.18 -9.75
C ASP A 35 -11.29 -21.02 -8.84
N SER A 36 -10.53 -20.05 -9.36
CA SER A 36 -10.07 -18.88 -8.61
C SER A 36 -10.98 -17.66 -8.73
N GLY A 37 -12.27 -17.86 -9.03
CA GLY A 37 -13.26 -16.79 -9.15
C GLY A 37 -13.48 -16.36 -10.61
N SER A 38 -13.66 -17.33 -11.51
CA SER A 38 -13.97 -17.02 -12.92
C SER A 38 -15.27 -16.24 -13.04
N ILE A 39 -15.27 -15.25 -13.94
CA ILE A 39 -16.42 -14.40 -14.27
C ILE A 39 -16.99 -14.69 -15.66
N ASP A 40 -16.34 -15.56 -16.43
CA ASP A 40 -16.77 -16.04 -17.73
C ASP A 40 -17.53 -17.38 -17.61
N ASN A 41 -17.79 -18.05 -18.74
CA ASN A 41 -18.55 -19.30 -18.75
C ASN A 41 -17.76 -20.53 -18.26
N THR A 42 -16.54 -20.38 -17.73
CA THR A 42 -15.66 -21.48 -17.31
C THR A 42 -16.36 -22.45 -16.35
N ILE A 43 -17.02 -21.92 -15.30
CA ILE A 43 -17.69 -22.73 -14.29
C ILE A 43 -18.86 -23.52 -14.89
N GLU A 44 -19.62 -22.90 -15.79
CA GLU A 44 -20.75 -23.54 -16.45
C GLU A 44 -20.28 -24.70 -17.35
N ILE A 45 -19.22 -24.48 -18.13
CA ILE A 45 -18.61 -25.53 -18.96
C ILE A 45 -18.15 -26.70 -18.07
N CYS A 46 -17.46 -26.44 -16.96
CA CYS A 46 -17.04 -27.50 -16.04
C CYS A 46 -18.22 -28.34 -15.51
N ARG A 47 -19.34 -27.70 -15.17
CA ARG A 47 -20.55 -28.40 -14.69
C ARG A 47 -21.16 -29.30 -15.76
N ARG A 48 -21.18 -28.88 -17.03
CA ARG A 48 -21.67 -29.71 -18.15
C ARG A 48 -20.88 -31.01 -18.34
N PHE A 49 -19.63 -31.04 -17.87
CA PHE A 49 -18.76 -32.21 -17.89
C PHE A 49 -18.82 -33.05 -16.61
N ASN A 50 -19.77 -32.78 -15.70
CA ASN A 50 -19.87 -33.42 -14.38
C ASN A 50 -18.58 -33.31 -13.54
N ALA A 51 -17.79 -32.25 -13.75
CA ALA A 51 -16.62 -31.99 -12.93
C ALA A 51 -17.05 -31.41 -11.56
N ARG A 52 -16.35 -31.81 -10.49
CA ARG A 52 -16.54 -31.21 -9.17
C ARG A 52 -15.79 -29.89 -9.11
N VAL A 53 -16.54 -28.79 -9.26
CA VAL A 53 -16.00 -27.43 -9.22
C VAL A 53 -15.98 -26.93 -7.78
N ILE A 54 -14.82 -26.45 -7.34
CA ILE A 54 -14.62 -25.88 -6.00
C ILE A 54 -13.99 -24.50 -6.18
N GLN A 55 -14.56 -23.48 -5.54
CA GLN A 55 -13.98 -22.14 -5.57
C GLN A 55 -12.95 -21.97 -4.46
N HIS A 56 -11.79 -21.45 -4.80
CA HIS A 56 -10.71 -21.16 -3.85
C HIS A 56 -9.90 -19.94 -4.31
N PRO A 57 -9.74 -18.90 -3.45
CA PRO A 57 -8.92 -17.73 -3.77
C PRO A 57 -7.52 -18.11 -4.24
N PHE A 58 -6.97 -17.40 -5.22
CA PHE A 58 -5.63 -17.70 -5.73
C PHE A 58 -4.55 -17.21 -4.78
N GLU A 59 -3.87 -18.13 -4.09
CA GLU A 59 -2.75 -17.82 -3.19
C GLU A 59 -1.37 -17.88 -3.87
N GLY A 60 -1.31 -18.49 -5.07
CA GLY A 60 -0.08 -18.73 -5.83
C GLY A 60 -0.07 -20.11 -6.49
N HIS A 61 0.71 -20.30 -7.57
CA HIS A 61 0.66 -21.54 -8.36
C HIS A 61 0.98 -22.80 -7.56
N ILE A 62 1.97 -22.76 -6.65
CA ILE A 62 2.37 -23.92 -5.84
C ILE A 62 1.31 -24.25 -4.78
N GLN A 63 0.81 -23.21 -4.09
CA GLN A 63 -0.21 -23.31 -3.06
C GLN A 63 -1.51 -23.87 -3.66
N GLN A 64 -1.96 -23.27 -4.76
CA GLN A 64 -3.17 -23.68 -5.45
C GLN A 64 -3.08 -25.13 -5.95
N LYS A 65 -1.94 -25.54 -6.53
CA LYS A 65 -1.75 -26.92 -7.01
C LYS A 65 -1.69 -27.93 -5.86
N ASN A 66 -1.05 -27.62 -4.73
CA ASN A 66 -1.07 -28.50 -3.56
C ASN A 66 -2.46 -28.60 -2.93
N TRP A 67 -3.18 -27.49 -2.85
CA TRP A 67 -4.55 -27.45 -2.33
C TRP A 67 -5.51 -28.23 -3.23
N ALA A 68 -5.42 -28.04 -4.55
CA ALA A 68 -6.23 -28.79 -5.50
C ALA A 68 -5.98 -30.31 -5.40
N VAL A 69 -4.73 -30.73 -5.17
CA VAL A 69 -4.38 -32.14 -4.90
C VAL A 69 -5.00 -32.64 -3.59
N SER A 70 -5.08 -31.83 -2.54
CA SER A 70 -5.68 -32.24 -1.25
C SER A 70 -7.19 -32.44 -1.34
N GLN A 71 -7.83 -31.87 -2.36
CA GLN A 71 -9.25 -32.08 -2.62
C GLN A 71 -9.54 -33.41 -3.31
N ALA A 72 -8.57 -34.04 -3.98
CA ALA A 72 -8.78 -35.27 -4.73
C ALA A 72 -9.13 -36.46 -3.82
N ASN A 73 -10.09 -37.29 -4.23
CA ASN A 73 -10.49 -38.49 -3.51
C ASN A 73 -9.54 -39.68 -3.72
N TYR A 74 -8.78 -39.69 -4.81
CA TYR A 74 -7.86 -40.77 -5.14
C TYR A 74 -6.40 -40.31 -5.10
N PRO A 75 -5.47 -41.18 -4.67
CA PRO A 75 -4.05 -40.83 -4.55
C PRO A 75 -3.35 -40.76 -5.91
N HIS A 76 -3.87 -41.39 -6.96
CA HIS A 76 -3.26 -41.27 -8.29
C HIS A 76 -3.81 -40.03 -8.97
N ILE A 77 -2.93 -39.07 -9.24
CA ILE A 77 -3.28 -37.75 -9.73
C ILE A 77 -2.75 -37.58 -11.15
N LEU A 78 -3.61 -37.09 -12.04
CA LEU A 78 -3.22 -36.39 -13.26
C LEU A 78 -3.51 -34.91 -13.04
N SER A 79 -2.46 -34.09 -12.93
CA SER A 79 -2.62 -32.64 -12.78
C SER A 79 -2.43 -31.95 -14.12
N LEU A 80 -3.39 -31.12 -14.51
CA LEU A 80 -3.37 -30.36 -15.75
C LEU A 80 -3.66 -28.88 -15.48
N ASP A 81 -3.12 -28.02 -16.34
CA ASP A 81 -3.57 -26.63 -16.42
C ASP A 81 -4.77 -26.57 -17.41
N ALA A 82 -5.68 -25.60 -17.25
CA ALA A 82 -6.92 -25.54 -18.03
C ALA A 82 -6.73 -25.34 -19.56
N ASP A 83 -5.56 -24.85 -19.96
CA ASP A 83 -5.11 -24.67 -21.34
C ASP A 83 -4.33 -25.89 -21.88
N GLU A 84 -4.27 -26.99 -21.14
CA GLU A 84 -3.62 -28.25 -21.53
C GLU A 84 -4.66 -29.34 -21.88
N ALA A 85 -4.38 -30.18 -22.87
CA ALA A 85 -5.22 -31.32 -23.26
C ALA A 85 -4.37 -32.54 -23.64
N LEU A 86 -4.88 -33.76 -23.42
CA LEU A 86 -4.18 -34.97 -23.79
C LEU A 86 -4.30 -35.25 -25.30
N SER A 87 -3.20 -35.60 -25.97
CA SER A 87 -3.30 -36.23 -27.29
C SER A 87 -3.87 -37.64 -27.16
N GLU A 88 -4.45 -38.18 -28.24
CA GLU A 88 -5.02 -39.54 -28.23
C GLU A 88 -3.99 -40.59 -27.81
N GLN A 89 -2.76 -40.50 -28.34
CA GLN A 89 -1.67 -41.40 -27.96
C GLN A 89 -1.29 -41.28 -26.47
N LEU A 90 -1.35 -40.07 -25.90
CA LEU A 90 -1.08 -39.87 -24.48
C LEU A 90 -2.20 -40.45 -23.63
N ARG A 91 -3.46 -40.24 -24.03
CA ARG A 91 -4.65 -40.82 -23.40
C ARG A 91 -4.54 -42.35 -23.36
N ASP A 92 -4.21 -43.00 -24.48
CA ASP A 92 -4.07 -44.46 -24.56
C ASP A 92 -2.91 -44.98 -23.70
N SER A 93 -1.81 -44.21 -23.64
CA SER A 93 -0.68 -44.51 -22.76
C SER A 93 -1.08 -44.41 -21.28
N ILE A 94 -1.89 -43.42 -20.90
CA ILE A 94 -2.40 -43.26 -19.54
C ILE A 94 -3.39 -44.38 -19.20
N VAL A 95 -4.28 -44.79 -20.12
CA VAL A 95 -5.17 -45.96 -19.92
C VAL A 95 -4.35 -47.21 -19.65
N SER A 96 -3.27 -47.44 -20.41
CA SER A 96 -2.38 -48.58 -20.23
C SER A 96 -1.67 -48.54 -18.87
N VAL A 97 -1.21 -47.36 -18.43
CA VAL A 97 -0.62 -47.15 -17.11
C VAL A 97 -1.66 -47.37 -16.00
N LYS A 98 -2.90 -46.90 -16.18
CA LYS A 98 -3.99 -47.06 -15.21
C LYS A 98 -4.38 -48.54 -15.02
N LYS A 99 -4.31 -49.34 -16.09
CA LYS A 99 -4.50 -50.80 -16.03
C LYS A 99 -3.38 -51.51 -15.25
N ASN A 100 -2.13 -51.02 -15.38
CA ASN A 100 -0.94 -51.66 -14.82
C ASN A 100 0.04 -50.63 -14.23
N TRP A 101 -0.29 -50.12 -13.04
CA TRP A 101 0.47 -49.06 -12.39
C TRP A 101 1.75 -49.61 -11.75
N LYS A 102 2.91 -49.35 -12.34
CA LYS A 102 4.21 -49.94 -11.94
C LYS A 102 5.24 -48.97 -11.38
N ARG A 103 5.04 -47.67 -11.55
CA ARG A 103 6.00 -46.61 -11.21
C ARG A 103 5.29 -45.52 -10.43
N ASP A 104 6.03 -44.84 -9.58
CA ASP A 104 5.48 -43.80 -8.69
C ASP A 104 5.09 -42.53 -9.45
N GLY A 105 5.74 -42.25 -10.59
CA GLY A 105 5.43 -41.11 -11.45
C GLY A 105 5.71 -41.34 -12.93
N TYR A 106 5.00 -40.59 -13.77
CA TYR A 106 5.09 -40.65 -15.22
C TYR A 106 5.21 -39.25 -15.82
N LYS A 107 6.21 -39.10 -16.68
CA LYS A 107 6.45 -37.88 -17.45
C LYS A 107 6.16 -38.09 -18.92
N PHE A 108 5.75 -37.04 -19.58
CA PHE A 108 5.49 -37.02 -21.03
C PHE A 108 5.88 -35.66 -21.59
N ASN A 109 5.94 -35.56 -22.92
CA ASN A 109 6.30 -34.32 -23.57
C ASN A 109 5.10 -33.37 -23.59
N ARG A 110 5.36 -32.07 -23.43
CA ARG A 110 4.40 -31.00 -23.66
C ARG A 110 4.69 -30.39 -25.03
N LEU A 111 3.70 -30.41 -25.91
CA LEU A 111 3.75 -29.84 -27.25
C LEU A 111 2.92 -28.55 -27.25
N THR A 112 3.59 -27.42 -27.45
CA THR A 112 2.95 -26.10 -27.33
C THR A 112 2.49 -25.59 -28.70
N SER A 113 1.27 -25.06 -28.76
CA SER A 113 0.74 -24.32 -29.90
C SER A 113 1.05 -22.84 -29.76
N TYR A 114 1.56 -22.24 -30.83
CA TYR A 114 1.86 -20.81 -30.92
C TYR A 114 1.18 -20.22 -32.15
N CYS A 115 0.21 -19.33 -31.95
CA CYS A 115 -0.58 -18.71 -33.02
C CYS A 115 -1.15 -19.75 -34.01
N GLY A 116 -1.63 -20.89 -33.48
CA GLY A 116 -2.20 -21.98 -34.27
C GLY A 116 -1.20 -23.00 -34.82
N LYS A 117 0.12 -22.81 -34.67
CA LYS A 117 1.15 -23.74 -35.13
C LYS A 117 1.75 -24.54 -33.97
N TRP A 118 1.81 -25.87 -34.10
CA TRP A 118 2.52 -26.74 -33.16
C TRP A 118 4.04 -26.62 -33.31
N ILE A 119 4.73 -26.34 -32.21
CA ILE A 119 6.17 -26.07 -32.19
C ILE A 119 6.93 -27.35 -31.83
N ARG A 120 7.80 -27.81 -32.74
CA ARG A 120 8.48 -29.12 -32.62
C ARG A 120 9.99 -28.99 -32.41
N HIS A 121 10.55 -27.79 -32.49
CA HIS A 121 11.97 -27.54 -32.34
C HIS A 121 12.23 -26.38 -31.37
N GLY A 122 13.49 -25.98 -31.24
CA GLY A 122 13.91 -24.90 -30.36
C GLY A 122 13.86 -25.26 -28.88
N SER A 123 13.69 -24.27 -28.01
CA SER A 123 13.64 -24.49 -26.56
C SER A 123 12.30 -25.02 -26.03
N TRP A 124 11.29 -25.11 -26.88
CA TRP A 124 9.92 -25.43 -26.48
C TRP A 124 9.59 -26.93 -26.59
N TYR A 125 10.28 -27.68 -27.44
CA TYR A 125 10.08 -29.12 -27.59
C TYR A 125 11.40 -29.88 -27.82
N PRO A 126 11.59 -31.09 -27.23
CA PRO A 126 10.69 -31.78 -26.31
C PRO A 126 10.74 -31.21 -24.88
N SER A 127 9.59 -30.84 -24.32
CA SER A 127 9.47 -30.34 -22.95
C SER A 127 8.87 -31.40 -22.03
N LYS A 128 9.71 -32.10 -21.25
CA LYS A 128 9.26 -33.22 -20.39
C LYS A 128 8.60 -32.69 -19.11
N LYS A 129 7.35 -33.07 -18.85
CA LYS A 129 6.58 -32.69 -17.66
C LYS A 129 6.16 -33.93 -16.88
N LEU A 130 6.38 -33.93 -15.57
CA LEU A 130 5.82 -34.91 -14.63
C LEU A 130 4.44 -34.41 -14.25
N ARG A 131 3.38 -35.06 -14.75
CA ARG A 131 1.97 -34.67 -14.55
C ARG A 131 1.08 -35.80 -14.05
N LEU A 132 1.56 -37.04 -14.07
CA LEU A 132 0.84 -38.23 -13.59
C LEU A 132 1.66 -38.92 -12.50
N TRP A 133 1.14 -39.06 -11.28
CA TRP A 133 1.90 -39.61 -10.14
C TRP A 133 1.00 -40.13 -9.01
N ASP A 134 1.60 -40.79 -8.01
CA ASP A 134 0.99 -41.06 -6.71
C ASP A 134 1.25 -39.89 -5.74
N SER A 135 0.20 -39.17 -5.33
CA SER A 135 0.29 -37.94 -4.53
C SER A 135 0.90 -38.14 -3.15
N ARG A 136 0.93 -39.38 -2.65
CA ARG A 136 1.57 -39.73 -1.37
C ARG A 136 3.09 -39.75 -1.45
N LYS A 137 3.66 -39.63 -2.65
CA LYS A 137 5.10 -39.77 -2.93
C LYS A 137 5.76 -38.46 -3.36
N GLY A 138 5.16 -37.31 -3.10
CA GLY A 138 5.75 -36.03 -3.47
C GLY A 138 4.88 -34.82 -3.15
N LYS A 139 5.36 -33.65 -3.54
CA LYS A 139 4.61 -32.39 -3.43
C LYS A 139 5.03 -31.37 -4.47
N TRP A 140 4.14 -30.42 -4.78
CA TRP A 140 4.49 -29.27 -5.59
C TRP A 140 5.46 -28.36 -4.82
N LYS A 141 6.56 -28.02 -5.47
CA LYS A 141 7.60 -27.10 -5.02
C LYS A 141 8.07 -26.25 -6.22
N GLY A 142 9.03 -25.37 -6.00
CA GLY A 142 9.64 -24.56 -7.05
C GLY A 142 9.84 -23.13 -6.61
N GLU A 143 10.24 -22.30 -7.56
CA GLU A 143 10.33 -20.84 -7.42
C GLU A 143 9.32 -20.23 -8.40
N ASN A 144 8.58 -19.19 -8.02
CA ASN A 144 7.63 -18.53 -8.92
C ASN A 144 8.38 -17.98 -10.16
N PRO A 145 7.94 -18.24 -11.41
CA PRO A 145 6.74 -18.98 -11.84
C PRO A 145 6.97 -20.47 -12.19
N HIS A 146 8.16 -21.00 -11.95
CA HIS A 146 8.54 -22.38 -12.29
C HIS A 146 8.18 -23.39 -11.20
N ASP A 147 6.88 -23.65 -11.03
CA ASP A 147 6.41 -24.77 -10.22
C ASP A 147 6.75 -26.13 -10.84
N LYS A 148 7.09 -27.10 -9.98
CA LYS A 148 7.43 -28.48 -10.35
C LYS A 148 6.98 -29.44 -9.25
N PHE A 149 6.42 -30.57 -9.64
CA PHE A 149 6.18 -31.67 -8.72
C PHE A 149 7.50 -32.37 -8.39
N ILE A 150 7.86 -32.42 -7.11
CA ILE A 150 9.09 -33.09 -6.63
C ILE A 150 8.68 -34.35 -5.90
N MET A 151 9.06 -35.50 -6.48
CA MET A 151 8.90 -36.82 -5.87
C MET A 151 9.88 -37.00 -4.70
N GLU A 152 9.50 -37.83 -3.73
CA GLU A 152 10.35 -38.25 -2.62
C GLU A 152 11.59 -39.03 -3.10
N LYS A 153 12.66 -38.97 -2.30
CA LYS A 153 13.92 -39.66 -2.61
C LYS A 153 13.66 -41.18 -2.70
N GLY A 154 14.15 -41.80 -3.78
CA GLY A 154 13.96 -43.23 -4.04
C GLY A 154 12.75 -43.57 -4.92
N SER A 155 11.91 -42.59 -5.28
CA SER A 155 10.76 -42.80 -6.17
C SER A 155 11.19 -43.11 -7.61
N THR A 156 10.39 -43.94 -8.30
CA THR A 156 10.63 -44.36 -9.68
C THR A 156 9.79 -43.54 -10.67
N ILE A 157 10.44 -43.03 -11.73
CA ILE A 157 9.77 -42.24 -12.77
C ILE A 157 9.97 -42.89 -14.15
N LYS A 158 8.90 -43.00 -14.95
CA LYS A 158 8.95 -43.48 -16.34
C LYS A 158 8.47 -42.42 -17.32
N HIS A 159 9.07 -42.37 -18.52
CA HIS A 159 8.55 -41.56 -19.62
C HIS A 159 7.56 -42.39 -20.44
N ILE A 160 6.40 -41.81 -20.79
CA ILE A 160 5.36 -42.45 -21.60
C ILE A 160 5.15 -41.72 -22.92
N LYS A 161 4.61 -42.44 -23.92
CA LYS A 161 4.40 -41.93 -25.27
C LYS A 161 3.20 -40.97 -25.32
N GLY A 162 3.19 -40.11 -26.34
CA GLY A 162 2.17 -39.08 -26.53
C GLY A 162 2.58 -37.71 -25.98
N ASP A 163 1.76 -36.72 -26.31
CA ASP A 163 2.01 -35.31 -26.05
C ASP A 163 0.87 -34.70 -25.23
N LEU A 164 1.25 -33.86 -24.28
CA LEU A 164 0.36 -32.93 -23.62
C LEU A 164 0.28 -31.67 -24.48
N LEU A 165 -0.85 -31.49 -25.15
CA LEU A 165 -1.12 -30.36 -26.04
C LEU A 165 -1.35 -29.11 -25.19
N HIS A 166 -0.53 -28.08 -25.35
CA HIS A 166 -0.58 -26.86 -24.55
C HIS A 166 -0.89 -25.63 -25.42
N TYR A 167 -2.01 -24.98 -25.16
CA TYR A 167 -2.53 -23.86 -25.97
C TYR A 167 -2.12 -22.51 -25.39
N SER A 168 -0.81 -22.23 -25.40
CA SER A 168 -0.24 -21.11 -24.64
C SER A 168 -0.52 -19.72 -25.22
N TYR A 169 -0.47 -19.56 -26.55
CA TYR A 169 -0.53 -18.24 -27.18
C TYR A 169 -1.38 -18.24 -28.45
N TYR A 170 -2.39 -17.36 -28.47
CA TYR A 170 -3.25 -17.13 -29.62
C TYR A 170 -2.76 -15.98 -30.51
N SER A 171 -1.97 -15.06 -29.98
CA SER A 171 -1.37 -13.94 -30.71
C SER A 171 0.07 -13.68 -30.25
N ILE A 172 0.83 -12.95 -31.07
CA ILE A 172 2.19 -12.49 -30.72
C ILE A 172 2.14 -11.46 -29.59
N GLU A 173 1.11 -10.62 -29.56
CA GLU A 173 0.88 -9.61 -28.52
C GLU A 173 0.79 -10.25 -27.13
N SER A 174 -0.03 -11.29 -26.96
CA SER A 174 -0.14 -12.02 -25.70
C SER A 174 1.21 -12.62 -25.27
N HIS A 175 2.05 -13.04 -26.21
CA HIS A 175 3.39 -13.53 -25.88
C HIS A 175 4.33 -12.42 -25.40
N ILE A 176 4.24 -11.20 -25.95
CA ILE A 176 5.02 -10.05 -25.51
C ILE A 176 4.58 -9.58 -24.11
N GLU A 177 3.27 -9.50 -23.87
CA GLU A 177 2.73 -9.16 -22.54
C GLU A 177 3.20 -10.15 -21.48
N GLN A 178 3.10 -11.45 -21.77
CA GLN A 178 3.55 -12.50 -20.87
C GLN A 178 5.08 -12.45 -20.66
N THR A 179 5.85 -12.11 -21.69
CA THR A 179 7.30 -11.91 -21.61
C THR A 179 7.65 -10.76 -20.66
N ASN A 180 6.92 -9.66 -20.72
CA ASN A 180 7.10 -8.54 -19.79
C ASN A 180 6.78 -8.97 -18.35
N TYR A 181 5.62 -9.59 -18.14
CA TYR A 181 5.19 -10.07 -16.82
C TYR A 181 6.19 -11.03 -16.18
N PHE A 182 6.63 -12.08 -16.91
CA PHE A 182 7.59 -13.04 -16.37
C PHE A 182 8.99 -12.46 -16.16
N SER A 183 9.43 -11.54 -17.03
CA SER A 183 10.72 -10.89 -16.83
C SER A 183 10.76 -10.01 -15.58
N ASP A 184 9.63 -9.42 -15.15
CA ASP A 184 9.53 -8.74 -13.85
C ASP A 184 9.71 -9.70 -12.69
N ILE A 185 8.93 -10.80 -12.66
CA ILE A 185 9.00 -11.81 -11.59
C ILE A 185 10.41 -12.41 -11.47
N LEU A 186 11.03 -12.72 -12.61
CA LEU A 186 12.40 -13.25 -12.63
C LEU A 186 13.42 -12.23 -12.12
N ALA A 187 13.28 -10.96 -12.49
CA ALA A 187 14.16 -9.90 -12.00
C ALA A 187 14.03 -9.74 -10.48
N ASP A 188 12.81 -9.68 -9.95
CA ASP A 188 12.55 -9.59 -8.51
C ASP A 188 13.11 -10.80 -7.75
N THR A 189 12.84 -12.01 -8.24
CA THR A 189 13.35 -13.25 -7.62
C THR A 189 14.88 -13.28 -7.61
N MET A 190 15.52 -12.85 -8.70
CA MET A 190 16.98 -12.73 -8.76
C MET A 190 17.51 -11.68 -7.79
N TYR A 191 16.82 -10.56 -7.65
CA TYR A 191 17.17 -9.49 -6.71
C TYR A 191 17.08 -9.96 -5.25
N GLN A 192 15.99 -10.64 -4.86
CA GLN A 192 15.83 -11.24 -3.53
C GLN A 192 16.92 -12.27 -3.21
N ASN A 193 17.32 -13.06 -4.20
CA ASN A 193 18.43 -14.01 -4.11
C ASN A 193 19.82 -13.36 -4.19
N ARG A 194 19.91 -12.03 -4.16
CA ARG A 194 21.15 -11.25 -4.20
C ARG A 194 22.04 -11.50 -5.42
N LYS A 195 21.48 -11.95 -6.54
CA LYS A 195 22.24 -12.23 -7.77
C LYS A 195 22.65 -10.93 -8.45
N ARG A 196 23.90 -10.80 -8.86
CA ARG A 196 24.39 -9.62 -9.61
C ARG A 196 24.78 -10.00 -11.03
N VAL A 197 24.58 -9.05 -11.95
CA VAL A 197 24.95 -9.21 -13.36
C VAL A 197 25.75 -7.99 -13.82
N ASN A 198 26.75 -8.23 -14.66
CA ASN A 198 27.55 -7.18 -15.28
C ASN A 198 27.03 -6.90 -16.71
N PHE A 199 27.59 -5.86 -17.33
CA PHE A 199 27.19 -5.45 -18.68
C PHE A 199 27.38 -6.57 -19.73
N PHE A 200 28.46 -7.35 -19.63
CA PHE A 200 28.71 -8.47 -20.53
C PHE A 200 27.64 -9.55 -20.44
N ILE A 201 27.17 -9.89 -19.24
CA ILE A 201 26.08 -10.87 -19.05
C ILE A 201 24.79 -10.37 -19.70
N ILE A 202 24.47 -9.07 -19.54
CA ILE A 202 23.25 -8.46 -20.09
C ILE A 202 23.22 -8.59 -21.62
N LEU A 203 24.37 -8.48 -22.31
CA LEU A 203 24.44 -8.58 -23.78
C LEU A 203 24.68 -10.02 -24.28
N ALA A 204 25.62 -10.75 -23.68
CA ALA A 204 26.05 -12.05 -24.17
C ALA A 204 24.99 -13.14 -23.96
N HIS A 205 24.27 -13.15 -22.84
CA HIS A 205 23.28 -14.20 -22.56
C HIS A 205 22.07 -14.18 -23.52
N PRO A 206 21.47 -13.02 -23.86
CA PRO A 206 20.43 -12.96 -24.89
C PRO A 206 20.92 -13.46 -26.25
N LEU A 207 22.10 -13.02 -26.69
CA LEU A 207 22.70 -13.46 -27.96
C LEU A 207 22.95 -14.96 -27.98
N TRP A 208 23.52 -15.49 -26.90
CA TRP A 208 23.73 -16.92 -26.74
C TRP A 208 22.41 -17.70 -26.69
N ARG A 209 21.38 -17.20 -26.00
CA ARG A 209 20.06 -17.84 -25.99
C ARG A 209 19.47 -17.90 -27.38
N PHE A 210 19.58 -16.82 -28.16
CA PHE A 210 19.15 -16.80 -29.55
C PHE A 210 19.91 -17.85 -30.38
N PHE A 211 21.24 -17.81 -30.35
CA PHE A 211 22.08 -18.74 -31.12
C PHE A 211 21.78 -20.22 -30.77
N ARG A 212 21.72 -20.52 -29.47
CA ARG A 212 21.43 -21.85 -28.97
C ARG A 212 20.02 -22.32 -29.37
N ASP A 213 19.01 -21.50 -29.15
CA ASP A 213 17.62 -21.94 -29.38
C ASP A 213 17.28 -21.98 -30.88
N PHE A 214 17.87 -21.10 -31.69
CA PHE A 214 17.61 -21.06 -33.13
C PHE A 214 18.44 -22.10 -33.88
N PHE A 215 19.77 -22.12 -33.71
CA PHE A 215 20.66 -22.99 -34.49
C PHE A 215 20.92 -24.33 -33.82
N ILE A 216 21.33 -24.36 -32.54
CA ILE A 216 21.69 -25.63 -31.88
C ILE A 216 20.46 -26.50 -31.62
N LYS A 217 19.37 -25.88 -31.17
CA LYS A 217 18.09 -26.58 -30.95
C LYS A 217 17.19 -26.61 -32.19
N LEU A 218 17.74 -26.23 -33.35
CA LEU A 218 17.07 -26.33 -34.65
C LEU A 218 15.73 -25.57 -34.71
N GLY A 219 15.55 -24.50 -33.92
CA GLY A 219 14.34 -23.67 -33.95
C GLY A 219 14.02 -23.12 -35.34
N PHE A 220 15.02 -22.95 -36.21
CA PHE A 220 14.80 -22.55 -37.61
C PHE A 220 13.95 -23.55 -38.41
N LEU A 221 13.87 -24.83 -38.01
CA LEU A 221 13.03 -25.83 -38.67
C LEU A 221 11.53 -25.56 -38.49
N ASP A 222 11.14 -24.77 -37.49
CA ASP A 222 9.77 -24.28 -37.34
C ASP A 222 9.51 -23.00 -38.18
N GLY A 223 10.44 -22.62 -39.05
CA GLY A 223 10.34 -21.50 -39.98
C GLY A 223 10.28 -20.14 -39.29
N PHE A 224 9.47 -19.22 -39.84
CA PHE A 224 9.33 -17.87 -39.29
C PHE A 224 8.79 -17.87 -37.84
N THR A 225 7.92 -18.83 -37.50
CA THR A 225 7.42 -18.99 -36.14
C THR A 225 8.53 -19.32 -35.15
N GLY A 226 9.47 -20.19 -35.55
CA GLY A 226 10.65 -20.50 -34.73
C GLY A 226 11.57 -19.31 -34.52
N LEU A 227 11.69 -18.43 -35.53
CA LEU A 227 12.41 -17.16 -35.41
C LEU A 227 11.74 -16.24 -34.38
N ILE A 228 10.43 -15.99 -34.49
CA ILE A 228 9.67 -15.14 -33.56
C ILE A 228 9.83 -15.61 -32.12
N ILE A 229 9.62 -16.92 -31.88
CA ILE A 229 9.73 -17.51 -30.54
C ILE A 229 11.13 -17.30 -29.95
N THR A 230 12.16 -17.48 -30.78
CA THR A 230 13.56 -17.36 -30.34
C THR A 230 13.96 -15.91 -30.09
N VAL A 231 13.49 -14.96 -30.91
CA VAL A 231 13.65 -13.52 -30.68
C VAL A 231 13.00 -13.10 -29.36
N ASN A 232 11.74 -13.47 -29.14
CA ASN A 232 11.03 -13.13 -27.89
C ASN A 232 11.69 -13.78 -26.67
N SER A 233 12.11 -15.04 -26.78
CA SER A 233 12.89 -15.73 -25.74
C SER A 233 14.22 -15.03 -25.43
N SER A 234 14.92 -14.55 -26.45
CA SER A 234 16.16 -13.77 -26.26
C SER A 234 15.85 -12.43 -25.59
N HIS A 235 14.80 -11.74 -26.03
CA HIS A 235 14.35 -10.48 -25.46
C HIS A 235 13.94 -10.61 -23.99
N GLU A 236 13.22 -11.66 -23.61
CA GLU A 236 12.90 -11.99 -22.21
C GLU A 236 14.16 -12.09 -21.34
N THR A 237 15.21 -12.76 -21.85
CA THR A 237 16.50 -12.85 -21.14
C THR A 237 17.17 -11.50 -21.00
N PHE A 238 17.07 -10.64 -22.00
CA PHE A 238 17.59 -9.28 -21.92
C PHE A 238 16.81 -8.47 -20.88
N LEU A 239 15.47 -8.49 -20.95
CA LEU A 239 14.58 -7.78 -20.06
C LEU A 239 14.79 -8.16 -18.59
N LYS A 240 14.85 -9.45 -18.23
CA LYS A 240 15.05 -9.83 -16.82
C LYS A 240 16.36 -9.30 -16.26
N TYR A 241 17.43 -9.24 -17.06
CA TYR A 241 18.73 -8.74 -16.59
C TYR A 241 18.79 -7.21 -16.55
N ILE A 242 18.18 -6.50 -17.50
CA ILE A 242 18.12 -5.03 -17.44
C ILE A 242 17.20 -4.56 -16.31
N LYS A 243 16.07 -5.25 -16.08
CA LYS A 243 15.17 -5.00 -14.95
C LYS A 243 15.87 -5.28 -13.62
N LEU A 244 16.62 -6.39 -13.48
CA LEU A 244 17.46 -6.65 -12.31
C LEU A 244 18.50 -5.54 -12.07
N ARG A 245 19.16 -5.06 -13.13
CA ARG A 245 20.09 -3.94 -13.04
C ARG A 245 19.39 -2.67 -12.56
N ASN A 246 18.17 -2.41 -13.05
CA ASN A 246 17.36 -1.29 -12.59
C ASN A 246 16.98 -1.46 -11.13
N LEU A 247 16.51 -2.64 -10.68
CA LEU A 247 16.25 -2.91 -9.26
C LEU A 247 17.46 -2.65 -8.37
N TYR A 248 18.68 -3.03 -8.80
CA TYR A 248 19.89 -2.67 -8.07
C TYR A 248 20.28 -1.20 -8.17
N ARG A 249 19.99 -0.53 -9.28
CA ARG A 249 20.21 0.90 -9.45
C ARG A 249 19.26 1.67 -8.55
N ASP A 250 17.99 1.30 -8.55
CA ASP A 250 16.93 1.83 -7.72
C ASP A 250 17.24 1.51 -6.26
N TYR A 251 17.65 0.29 -5.88
CA TYR A 251 18.19 0.04 -4.53
C TYR A 251 19.45 0.86 -4.21
N LYS A 252 20.32 1.16 -5.19
CA LYS A 252 21.50 2.00 -4.96
C LYS A 252 21.14 3.49 -4.88
N LEU A 253 20.00 3.89 -5.42
CA LEU A 253 19.41 5.23 -5.32
C LEU A 253 18.58 5.37 -4.04
N HIS A 254 17.81 4.35 -3.66
CA HIS A 254 16.84 4.31 -2.56
C HIS A 254 17.38 3.67 -1.27
N GLY A 255 18.18 2.61 -1.38
CA GLY A 255 18.87 1.92 -0.28
C GLY A 255 20.18 2.59 0.17
N LYS A 256 20.55 3.72 -0.45
CA LYS A 256 21.60 4.61 0.05
C LYS A 256 21.08 5.65 1.03
N ASN A 257 19.85 6.14 0.90
CA ASN A 257 19.42 7.31 1.65
C ASN A 257 19.02 6.94 3.07
N ARG A 258 19.92 7.17 4.03
CA ARG A 258 19.57 7.14 5.46
C ARG A 258 18.81 8.42 5.79
N VAL A 259 17.49 8.30 5.98
CA VAL A 259 16.61 9.45 6.22
C VAL A 259 16.43 9.67 7.71
N CYS A 260 16.91 10.81 8.21
CA CYS A 260 16.76 11.23 9.60
C CYS A 260 15.48 12.07 9.77
N PHE A 261 14.53 11.53 10.52
CA PHE A 261 13.33 12.23 10.97
C PHE A 261 13.60 12.86 12.33
N PHE A 262 13.68 14.19 12.40
CA PHE A 262 14.04 14.91 13.63
C PHE A 262 12.82 15.66 14.18
N ASN A 263 12.27 15.13 15.29
CA ASN A 263 11.16 15.76 16.00
C ASN A 263 11.31 15.58 17.52
N SER A 264 11.58 16.69 18.21
CA SER A 264 11.80 16.71 19.66
C SER A 264 10.56 17.04 20.51
N THR A 265 9.37 17.17 19.90
CA THR A 265 8.13 17.42 20.63
C THR A 265 7.85 16.30 21.62
N ARG A 266 7.41 16.65 22.85
CA ARG A 266 7.03 15.64 23.86
C ARG A 266 5.61 15.11 23.67
N SER A 267 4.65 15.99 23.36
CA SER A 267 3.25 15.63 23.19
C SER A 267 2.96 14.98 21.84
N TRP A 268 1.88 14.21 21.75
CA TRP A 268 1.37 13.67 20.50
C TRP A 268 0.55 14.71 19.73
N GLY A 269 0.75 14.77 18.42
CA GLY A 269 0.07 15.71 17.54
C GLY A 269 0.32 15.40 16.07
N GLY A 270 -0.16 16.27 15.19
CA GLY A 270 -0.08 16.03 13.75
C GLY A 270 1.34 16.03 13.18
N GLY A 271 2.31 16.68 13.85
CA GLY A 271 3.71 16.67 13.40
C GLY A 271 4.40 15.35 13.74
N GLU A 272 4.16 14.86 14.95
CA GLU A 272 4.69 13.61 15.50
C GLU A 272 4.06 12.42 14.77
N LYS A 273 2.74 12.46 14.59
CA LYS A 273 1.99 11.48 13.81
C LYS A 273 2.53 11.36 12.39
N TRP A 274 2.78 12.47 11.69
CA TRP A 274 3.36 12.43 10.35
C TRP A 274 4.76 11.81 10.34
N HIS A 275 5.62 12.15 11.31
CA HIS A 275 6.96 11.55 11.42
C HIS A 275 6.86 10.03 11.64
N PHE A 276 5.96 9.60 12.53
CA PHE A 276 5.70 8.19 12.79
C PHE A 276 5.18 7.46 11.55
N ASP A 277 4.07 7.93 10.96
CA ASP A 277 3.41 7.28 9.82
C ASP A 277 4.34 7.21 8.60
N VAL A 278 5.07 8.29 8.29
CA VAL A 278 5.97 8.30 7.13
C VAL A 278 7.23 7.45 7.39
N SER A 279 7.88 7.59 8.55
CA SER A 279 9.11 6.82 8.81
C SER A 279 8.87 5.31 8.84
N THR A 280 7.80 4.85 9.49
CA THR A 280 7.45 3.42 9.56
C THR A 280 7.14 2.83 8.19
N ARG A 281 6.33 3.52 7.39
CA ARG A 281 5.95 3.05 6.05
C ARG A 281 7.09 3.08 5.04
N LEU A 282 7.96 4.09 5.11
CA LEU A 282 9.17 4.10 4.28
C LEU A 282 10.12 2.94 4.68
N SER A 283 10.15 2.57 5.96
CA SER A 283 10.88 1.38 6.42
C SER A 283 10.33 0.08 5.80
N GLU A 284 9.01 -0.08 5.73
CA GLU A 284 8.36 -1.22 5.09
C GLU A 284 8.74 -1.35 3.61
N LYS A 285 9.02 -0.22 2.95
CA LYS A 285 9.46 -0.14 1.55
C LYS A 285 10.98 -0.22 1.36
N GLY A 286 11.74 -0.53 2.41
CA GLY A 286 13.19 -0.75 2.33
C GLY A 286 14.04 0.53 2.35
N ILE A 287 13.46 1.70 2.62
CA ILE A 287 14.22 2.91 2.99
C ILE A 287 14.66 2.75 4.44
N ASN A 288 15.85 3.24 4.81
CA ASN A 288 16.40 3.09 6.16
C ASN A 288 16.18 4.36 7.00
N PRO A 289 15.03 4.53 7.69
CA PRO A 289 14.81 5.68 8.55
C PRO A 289 15.63 5.60 9.84
N ILE A 290 15.97 6.76 10.37
CA ILE A 290 16.39 6.94 11.75
C ILE A 290 15.60 8.10 12.35
N VAL A 291 15.22 7.99 13.62
CA VAL A 291 14.41 9.04 14.25
C VAL A 291 15.10 9.65 15.46
N VAL A 292 15.25 10.98 15.45
CA VAL A 292 15.73 11.73 16.61
C VAL A 292 14.54 12.30 17.36
N THR A 293 14.42 11.92 18.63
CA THR A 293 13.28 12.27 19.49
C THR A 293 13.71 12.81 20.85
N ASN A 294 12.77 13.37 21.61
CA ASN A 294 13.01 13.60 23.04
C ASN A 294 12.85 12.28 23.82
N LYS A 295 13.68 12.06 24.85
CA LYS A 295 13.64 10.85 25.69
C LYS A 295 12.25 10.53 26.26
N LYS A 296 11.45 11.56 26.57
CA LYS A 296 10.11 11.45 27.15
C LYS A 296 8.99 11.80 26.14
N SER A 297 9.22 11.59 24.85
CA SER A 297 8.22 11.87 23.81
C SER A 297 7.35 10.66 23.52
N GLU A 298 6.08 10.92 23.20
CA GLU A 298 5.16 9.87 22.73
C GLU A 298 5.64 9.25 21.40
N LEU A 299 6.27 10.06 20.54
CA LEU A 299 6.84 9.59 19.27
C LEU A 299 7.88 8.48 19.49
N LYS A 300 8.74 8.62 20.52
CA LYS A 300 9.71 7.58 20.87
C LYS A 300 9.03 6.27 21.24
N THR A 301 8.05 6.33 22.14
CA THR A 301 7.30 5.16 22.63
C THR A 301 6.63 4.41 21.48
N ARG A 302 6.06 5.14 20.51
CA ARG A 302 5.38 4.51 19.37
C ARG A 302 6.37 3.90 18.38
N ILE A 303 7.51 4.54 18.12
CA ILE A 303 8.52 4.06 17.17
C ILE A 303 9.29 2.85 17.69
N SER A 304 9.51 2.72 19.01
CA SER A 304 10.24 1.56 19.57
C SER A 304 9.59 0.22 19.23
N ASN A 305 8.28 0.21 18.98
CA ASN A 305 7.54 -1.00 18.60
C ASN A 305 7.77 -1.44 17.14
N TYR A 306 8.44 -0.61 16.33
CA TYR A 306 8.64 -0.83 14.88
C TYR A 306 10.11 -1.12 14.52
N GLY A 307 11.00 -1.28 15.50
CA GLY A 307 12.40 -1.62 15.26
C GLY A 307 13.23 -0.54 14.56
N ILE A 308 12.72 0.69 14.46
CA ILE A 308 13.43 1.80 13.81
C ILE A 308 14.50 2.38 14.77
N PRO A 309 15.76 2.53 14.33
CA PRO A 309 16.81 3.16 15.13
C PRO A 309 16.39 4.56 15.59
N SER A 310 16.64 4.88 16.87
CA SER A 310 16.32 6.20 17.41
C SER A 310 17.38 6.77 18.37
N HIS A 311 17.55 8.08 18.32
CA HIS A 311 18.43 8.84 19.21
C HIS A 311 17.64 9.82 20.08
N ASN A 312 18.11 10.04 21.29
CA ASN A 312 17.41 10.86 22.28
C ASN A 312 18.12 12.20 22.48
N ILE A 313 17.49 13.31 22.05
CA ILE A 313 18.10 14.64 22.13
C ILE A 313 17.09 15.66 22.68
N GLY A 314 17.48 16.36 23.75
CA GLY A 314 16.70 17.44 24.33
C GLY A 314 16.98 18.78 23.64
N ILE A 315 15.97 19.35 22.97
CA ILE A 315 16.05 20.63 22.27
C ILE A 315 15.27 21.73 23.00
N SER A 316 15.83 22.92 22.96
CA SER A 316 15.22 24.20 23.38
C SER A 316 15.40 25.23 22.26
N ASN A 317 14.68 26.36 22.33
CA ASN A 317 14.76 27.41 21.29
C ASN A 317 16.17 27.98 21.07
N LEU A 318 17.05 27.94 22.08
CA LEU A 318 18.43 28.43 22.02
C LEU A 318 19.46 27.32 21.78
N SER A 319 19.02 26.07 21.62
CA SER A 319 19.93 24.93 21.44
C SER A 319 20.82 25.03 20.19
N PHE A 320 20.42 25.82 19.19
CA PHE A 320 21.23 26.08 18.00
C PHE A 320 22.47 26.95 18.25
N LEU A 321 22.52 27.69 19.37
CA LEU A 321 23.68 28.48 19.80
C LEU A 321 24.68 27.65 20.61
N ASN A 322 24.28 26.46 21.08
CA ASN A 322 25.15 25.59 21.87
C ASN A 322 26.00 24.72 20.93
N LEU A 323 27.25 25.13 20.71
CA LEU A 323 28.17 24.46 19.79
C LEU A 323 28.41 22.98 20.15
N PHE A 324 28.55 22.65 21.44
CA PHE A 324 28.72 21.25 21.87
C PHE A 324 27.54 20.38 21.47
N LYS A 325 26.31 20.91 21.62
CA LYS A 325 25.09 20.20 21.21
C LYS A 325 25.00 20.04 19.69
N VAL A 326 25.33 21.10 18.94
CA VAL A 326 25.38 21.06 17.46
C VAL A 326 26.40 20.02 16.98
N LEU A 327 27.61 20.01 17.55
CA LEU A 327 28.66 19.05 17.21
C LEU A 327 28.30 17.62 17.61
N HIS A 328 27.63 17.43 18.74
CA HIS A 328 27.10 16.13 19.16
C HIS A 328 26.08 15.58 18.16
N ILE A 329 25.11 16.40 17.74
CA ILE A 329 24.14 16.03 16.70
C ILE A 329 24.86 15.76 15.37
N SER A 330 25.85 16.57 14.99
CA SER A 330 26.64 16.38 13.77
C SER A 330 27.39 15.05 13.77
N ARG A 331 27.94 14.65 14.92
CA ARG A 331 28.61 13.36 15.09
C ARG A 331 27.64 12.20 14.91
N ILE A 332 26.44 12.28 15.49
CA ILE A 332 25.39 11.26 15.30
C ILE A 332 25.02 11.16 13.81
N ILE A 333 24.76 12.30 13.15
CA ILE A 333 24.43 12.36 11.71
C ILE A 333 25.53 11.66 10.87
N LYS A 334 26.81 11.90 11.16
CA LYS A 334 27.94 11.27 10.46
C LYS A 334 28.05 9.76 10.75
N GLN A 335 27.93 9.36 12.02
CA GLN A 335 27.99 7.95 12.43
C GLN A 335 26.90 7.13 11.76
N GLU A 336 25.71 7.70 11.68
CA GLU A 336 24.53 7.10 11.08
C GLU A 336 24.51 7.23 9.56
N LYS A 337 25.50 7.92 8.96
CA LYS A 337 25.60 8.16 7.51
C LYS A 337 24.32 8.75 6.93
N VAL A 338 23.75 9.75 7.60
CA VAL A 338 22.51 10.41 7.19
C VAL A 338 22.74 11.23 5.91
N ASP A 339 21.97 10.94 4.87
CA ASP A 339 22.01 11.68 3.59
C ASP A 339 20.84 12.65 3.45
N PHE A 340 19.78 12.43 4.23
CA PHE A 340 18.56 13.23 4.17
C PHE A 340 18.08 13.51 5.59
N ILE A 341 17.81 14.77 5.93
CA ILE A 341 17.23 15.13 7.23
C ILE A 341 15.93 15.91 7.04
N ILE A 342 14.88 15.48 7.75
CA ILE A 342 13.56 16.12 7.76
C ILE A 342 13.28 16.58 9.18
N THR A 343 13.05 17.88 9.35
CA THR A 343 12.74 18.51 10.64
C THR A 343 11.29 19.00 10.67
N ASN A 344 10.66 19.09 11.85
CA ASN A 344 9.26 19.54 11.98
C ASN A 344 9.07 20.85 12.75
N LEU A 345 9.77 21.02 13.88
CA LEU A 345 9.69 22.24 14.69
C LEU A 345 10.68 23.29 14.21
N SER A 346 10.37 24.57 14.42
CA SER A 346 11.31 25.65 14.10
C SER A 346 12.59 25.58 14.96
N SER A 347 12.49 25.13 16.22
CA SER A 347 13.64 24.90 17.09
C SER A 347 14.52 23.76 16.58
N ASP A 348 13.89 22.65 16.17
CA ASP A 348 14.56 21.47 15.63
C ASP A 348 15.25 21.80 14.32
N MET A 349 14.56 22.51 13.43
CA MET A 349 15.11 22.99 12.17
C MET A 349 16.41 23.77 12.40
N LYS A 350 16.44 24.75 13.31
CA LYS A 350 17.66 25.54 13.52
C LYS A 350 18.85 24.71 13.98
N VAL A 351 18.66 23.83 14.97
CA VAL A 351 19.78 23.06 15.54
C VAL A 351 20.19 21.89 14.65
N ALA A 352 19.23 21.12 14.12
CA ALA A 352 19.48 19.93 13.33
C ALA A 352 19.95 20.27 11.92
N SER A 353 19.37 21.29 11.26
CA SER A 353 19.82 21.73 9.93
C SER A 353 21.22 22.33 9.99
N PHE A 354 21.58 23.04 11.07
CA PHE A 354 22.95 23.54 11.22
C PHE A 354 23.95 22.41 11.45
N ALA A 355 23.61 21.44 12.32
CA ALA A 355 24.43 20.25 12.55
C ALA A 355 24.59 19.40 11.27
N ALA A 356 23.52 19.27 10.47
CA ALA A 356 23.51 18.56 9.19
C ALA A 356 24.38 19.26 8.14
N LYS A 357 24.36 20.61 8.09
CA LYS A 357 25.24 21.39 7.22
C LYS A 357 26.72 21.18 7.56
N ILE A 358 27.07 21.17 8.86
CA ILE A 358 28.43 20.84 9.32
C ILE A 358 28.80 19.38 9.00
N ALA A 359 27.82 18.48 9.02
CA ALA A 359 28.02 17.09 8.70
C ALA A 359 28.17 16.80 7.19
N GLY A 360 27.87 17.76 6.32
CA GLY A 360 27.90 17.58 4.87
C GLY A 360 26.69 16.83 4.31
N VAL A 361 25.54 16.87 5.01
CA VAL A 361 24.30 16.25 4.54
C VAL A 361 23.81 16.98 3.28
N PRO A 362 23.60 16.29 2.15
CA PRO A 362 23.21 16.93 0.90
C PRO A 362 21.76 17.46 0.95
N ASN A 363 20.86 16.76 1.64
CA ASN A 363 19.44 17.10 1.69
C ASN A 363 19.00 17.46 3.11
N ILE A 364 18.79 18.76 3.33
CA ILE A 364 18.36 19.35 4.60
C ILE A 364 16.99 19.99 4.40
N VAL A 365 15.96 19.35 4.94
CA VAL A 365 14.56 19.69 4.67
C VAL A 365 13.80 20.08 5.93
N TYR A 366 13.00 21.12 5.80
CA TYR A 366 12.06 21.55 6.84
C TYR A 366 10.64 21.22 6.42
N ARG A 367 10.00 20.27 7.11
CA ARG A 367 8.58 20.01 6.98
C ARG A 367 7.82 20.96 7.89
N ARG A 368 6.96 21.78 7.29
CA ARG A 368 6.18 22.78 8.00
C ARG A 368 4.71 22.38 8.04
N GLY A 369 4.15 22.38 9.26
CA GLY A 369 2.75 22.05 9.52
C GLY A 369 1.93 23.20 10.11
N SER A 370 2.36 24.45 9.93
CA SER A 370 1.76 25.63 10.57
C SER A 370 1.54 26.74 9.55
N ALA A 371 0.27 27.14 9.41
CA ALA A 371 -0.18 28.26 8.59
C ALA A 371 0.02 29.63 9.29
N ILE A 372 1.11 29.79 10.03
CA ILE A 372 1.48 31.07 10.65
C ILE A 372 2.56 31.72 9.77
N PRO A 373 2.55 33.03 9.50
CA PRO A 373 3.63 33.64 8.74
C PRO A 373 5.00 33.52 9.39
N VAL A 374 6.05 33.24 8.61
CA VAL A 374 7.43 33.23 9.13
C VAL A 374 7.84 34.65 9.49
N ARG A 375 8.42 34.85 10.68
CA ARG A 375 8.96 36.16 11.08
C ARG A 375 10.19 36.49 10.22
N ASN A 376 10.26 37.73 9.73
CA ASN A 376 11.37 38.20 8.90
C ASN A 376 12.58 38.61 9.77
N SER A 377 13.29 37.64 10.35
CA SER A 377 14.50 37.88 11.15
C SER A 377 15.77 37.46 10.41
N PHE A 378 16.92 38.04 10.77
CA PHE A 378 18.23 37.66 10.20
C PHE A 378 18.48 36.15 10.32
N ILE A 379 18.17 35.57 11.48
CA ILE A 379 18.30 34.13 11.73
C ILE A 379 17.45 33.33 10.72
N ASN A 380 16.18 33.68 10.53
CA ASN A 380 15.32 32.96 9.58
C ASN A 380 15.80 33.16 8.14
N ARG A 381 16.26 34.36 7.74
CA ARG A 381 16.84 34.58 6.41
C ARG A 381 18.05 33.68 6.17
N TYR A 382 18.94 33.54 7.16
CA TYR A 382 20.09 32.65 7.06
C TYR A 382 19.68 31.19 6.90
N PHE A 383 18.81 30.67 7.77
CA PHE A 383 18.42 29.26 7.72
C PHE A 383 17.66 28.91 6.43
N PHE A 384 16.64 29.70 6.06
CA PHE A 384 15.81 29.41 4.90
C PHE A 384 16.54 29.69 3.57
N GLY A 385 17.43 30.68 3.53
CA GLY A 385 18.13 31.06 2.31
C GLY A 385 19.47 30.33 2.09
N LYS A 386 20.16 29.90 3.16
CA LYS A 386 21.54 29.38 3.08
C LYS A 386 21.77 28.01 3.73
N VAL A 387 20.83 27.47 4.51
CA VAL A 387 21.00 26.19 5.21
C VAL A 387 20.03 25.13 4.67
N LEU A 388 18.76 25.48 4.56
CA LEU A 388 17.75 24.57 4.02
C LEU A 388 17.93 24.38 2.51
N THR A 389 17.83 23.13 2.09
CA THR A 389 17.84 22.73 0.68
C THR A 389 16.44 22.60 0.12
N GLY A 390 15.44 22.34 0.99
CA GLY A 390 14.04 22.20 0.60
C GLY A 390 13.07 22.38 1.77
N ILE A 391 11.80 22.57 1.44
CA ILE A 391 10.69 22.70 2.38
C ILE A 391 9.54 21.84 1.91
N ILE A 392 8.96 21.08 2.84
CA ILE A 392 7.70 20.36 2.63
C ILE A 392 6.61 21.13 3.35
N ALA A 393 5.65 21.68 2.62
CA ALA A 393 4.43 22.26 3.16
C ALA A 393 3.32 21.20 3.14
N ASN A 394 2.56 21.10 4.23
CA ASN A 394 1.45 20.16 4.34
C ASN A 394 0.13 20.63 3.70
N SER A 395 0.11 21.86 3.17
CA SER A 395 -1.03 22.52 2.52
C SER A 395 -0.55 23.69 1.66
N GLU A 396 -1.35 24.10 0.68
CA GLU A 396 -1.10 25.30 -0.12
C GLU A 396 -1.13 26.56 0.76
N GLU A 397 -2.01 26.60 1.76
CA GLU A 397 -2.03 27.70 2.74
C GLU A 397 -0.72 27.78 3.54
N THR A 398 -0.14 26.65 3.93
CA THR A 398 1.15 26.64 4.63
C THR A 398 2.27 27.13 3.71
N LYS A 399 2.23 26.81 2.42
CA LYS A 399 3.16 27.35 1.41
C LYS A 399 2.97 28.87 1.23
N ARG A 400 1.73 29.35 1.12
CA ARG A 400 1.41 30.78 1.00
C ARG A 400 1.90 31.58 2.22
N THR A 401 1.60 31.11 3.43
CA THR A 401 1.98 31.79 4.68
C THR A 401 3.49 31.78 4.93
N LEU A 402 4.22 30.79 4.40
CA LEU A 402 5.69 30.78 4.45
C LEU A 402 6.29 32.03 3.81
N LEU A 403 5.75 32.43 2.66
CA LEU A 403 6.23 33.53 1.83
C LEU A 403 5.53 34.86 2.12
N ALA A 404 4.40 34.86 2.83
CA ALA A 404 3.55 36.04 3.02
C ALA A 404 4.27 37.28 3.59
N ARG A 405 5.25 37.11 4.48
CA ARG A 405 6.03 38.22 5.07
C ARG A 405 7.41 38.41 4.44
N ASN A 406 7.86 37.43 3.67
CA ASN A 406 9.17 37.46 3.02
C ASN A 406 9.11 36.59 1.75
N PRO A 407 8.65 37.16 0.62
CA PRO A 407 8.44 36.42 -0.62
C PRO A 407 9.71 35.80 -1.20
N ASN A 408 10.87 36.36 -0.86
CA ASN A 408 12.19 35.94 -1.34
C ASN A 408 12.97 35.16 -0.26
N LEU A 409 12.30 34.67 0.79
CA LEU A 409 12.95 33.96 1.90
C LEU A 409 13.62 32.66 1.46
N ILE A 410 12.99 31.97 0.52
CA ILE A 410 13.48 30.76 -0.14
C ILE A 410 12.90 30.71 -1.55
N ASP A 411 13.63 30.08 -2.46
CA ASP A 411 13.14 29.79 -3.80
C ASP A 411 11.82 28.98 -3.75
N LYS A 412 10.85 29.39 -4.57
CA LYS A 412 9.53 28.76 -4.64
C LYS A 412 9.62 27.30 -5.11
N ASP A 413 10.60 26.99 -5.96
CA ASP A 413 10.80 25.65 -6.51
C ASP A 413 11.32 24.66 -5.45
N LYS A 414 11.90 25.20 -4.36
CA LYS A 414 12.32 24.42 -3.18
C LYS A 414 11.17 24.11 -2.22
N ILE A 415 9.96 24.65 -2.45
CA ILE A 415 8.79 24.41 -1.60
C ILE A 415 7.82 23.45 -2.30
N GLN A 416 7.78 22.22 -1.82
CA GLN A 416 6.85 21.20 -2.30
C GLN A 416 5.65 21.07 -1.36
N VAL A 417 4.45 21.01 -1.93
CA VAL A 417 3.23 20.71 -1.17
C VAL A 417 2.99 19.20 -1.19
N ILE A 418 3.11 18.59 -0.01
CA ILE A 418 2.81 17.18 0.22
C ILE A 418 1.78 17.13 1.34
N TYR A 419 0.52 16.89 0.96
CA TYR A 419 -0.56 16.76 1.91
C TYR A 419 -0.28 15.63 2.90
N ASN A 420 -0.77 15.84 4.12
CA ASN A 420 -0.78 14.79 5.12
C ASN A 420 -1.74 13.68 4.69
N GLY A 421 -1.30 12.44 4.84
CA GLY A 421 -2.09 11.27 4.49
C GLY A 421 -2.65 10.55 5.72
N ILE A 422 -3.75 9.82 5.53
CA ILE A 422 -4.39 8.97 6.53
C ILE A 422 -4.50 7.53 6.01
N SER A 423 -4.28 6.55 6.89
CA SER A 423 -4.41 5.13 6.55
C SER A 423 -5.87 4.72 6.50
N ILE A 424 -6.40 4.53 5.29
CA ILE A 424 -7.78 4.11 5.06
C ILE A 424 -8.08 2.76 5.72
N LYS A 425 -7.20 1.78 5.49
CA LYS A 425 -7.31 0.43 6.05
C LYS A 425 -7.50 0.41 7.56
N LYS A 426 -6.85 1.34 8.30
CA LYS A 426 -6.97 1.45 9.76
C LYS A 426 -8.40 1.77 10.20
N TYR A 427 -9.14 2.54 9.40
CA TYR A 427 -10.53 2.93 9.71
C TYR A 427 -11.54 1.91 9.18
N ASP A 428 -11.20 1.11 8.18
CA ASP A 428 -12.10 0.04 7.70
C ASP A 428 -11.97 -1.25 8.55
N SER A 429 -10.77 -1.56 9.07
CA SER A 429 -10.52 -2.78 9.83
C SER A 429 -10.87 -2.67 11.32
N GLY A 430 -11.24 -3.79 11.95
CA GLY A 430 -11.41 -3.93 13.39
C GLY A 430 -12.77 -3.50 13.92
N GLU A 431 -13.16 -4.08 15.06
CA GLU A 431 -14.42 -3.76 15.76
C GLU A 431 -14.49 -2.28 16.17
N VAL A 432 -15.69 -1.73 16.17
CA VAL A 432 -15.97 -0.35 16.58
C VAL A 432 -16.45 -0.34 18.02
N THR A 433 -15.69 0.28 18.91
CA THR A 433 -16.15 0.57 20.27
C THR A 433 -16.61 2.02 20.34
N PHE A 434 -17.93 2.23 20.32
CA PHE A 434 -18.51 3.57 20.47
C PHE A 434 -18.11 4.17 21.82
N LYS A 435 -17.72 5.44 21.83
CA LYS A 435 -17.40 6.20 23.06
C LYS A 435 -18.64 6.83 23.68
N TYR A 436 -19.73 6.89 22.93
CA TYR A 436 -21.02 7.36 23.37
C TYR A 436 -22.11 6.68 22.56
N THR A 437 -23.17 6.24 23.23
CA THR A 437 -24.36 5.67 22.59
C THR A 437 -25.54 6.57 22.93
N SER A 438 -26.26 7.02 21.91
CA SER A 438 -27.45 7.88 22.08
C SER A 438 -28.56 7.08 22.75
N ASN A 439 -29.15 7.65 23.82
CA ASN A 439 -30.22 6.98 24.57
C ASN A 439 -31.63 7.56 24.26
N ASN A 440 -31.73 8.70 23.56
CA ASN A 440 -32.98 9.50 23.50
C ASN A 440 -33.24 10.19 22.13
N ASN A 441 -32.83 9.59 21.00
CA ASN A 441 -32.95 10.22 19.66
C ASN A 441 -32.29 11.61 19.55
N GLU A 442 -31.30 11.88 20.40
CA GLU A 442 -30.50 13.10 20.34
C GLU A 442 -29.45 13.01 19.24
N ILE A 443 -29.19 14.15 18.58
CA ILE A 443 -28.13 14.26 17.57
C ILE A 443 -26.79 14.46 18.26
N ILE A 444 -25.79 13.67 17.87
CA ILE A 444 -24.47 13.67 18.48
C ILE A 444 -23.50 14.50 17.64
N LEU A 445 -23.17 15.68 18.14
CA LEU A 445 -22.14 16.55 17.58
C LEU A 445 -20.81 16.24 18.27
N GLY A 446 -19.69 16.36 17.56
CA GLY A 446 -18.39 16.09 18.19
C GLY A 446 -17.24 16.94 17.73
N ASN A 447 -16.30 17.17 18.64
CA ASN A 447 -15.02 17.83 18.38
C ASN A 447 -13.88 17.01 18.99
N ALA A 448 -12.75 16.94 18.26
CA ALA A 448 -11.53 16.31 18.76
C ALA A 448 -10.32 17.24 18.61
N GLY A 449 -9.54 17.39 19.67
CA GLY A 449 -8.26 18.11 19.63
C GLY A 449 -7.79 18.61 21.00
N ARG A 450 -6.54 19.11 21.05
CA ARG A 450 -5.96 19.69 22.28
C ARG A 450 -6.82 20.84 22.82
N LEU A 451 -7.05 20.89 24.12
CA LEU A 451 -7.84 21.94 24.78
C LEU A 451 -6.97 23.17 25.05
N VAL A 452 -6.78 23.96 23.99
CA VAL A 452 -5.94 25.18 23.99
C VAL A 452 -6.63 26.29 23.19
N LYS A 453 -6.29 27.55 23.46
CA LYS A 453 -6.98 28.74 22.90
C LYS A 453 -7.15 28.66 21.37
N GLN A 454 -6.13 28.18 20.65
CA GLN A 454 -6.17 27.98 19.20
C GLN A 454 -7.38 27.16 18.73
N LYS A 455 -7.74 26.10 19.46
CA LYS A 455 -8.73 25.12 19.03
C LYS A 455 -10.18 25.56 19.26
N GLY A 456 -10.40 26.67 19.98
CA GLY A 456 -11.67 27.39 19.96
C GLY A 456 -12.85 26.70 20.65
N GLN A 457 -12.64 25.73 21.56
CA GLN A 457 -13.72 24.93 22.15
C GLN A 457 -14.77 25.74 22.93
N TYR A 458 -14.45 26.94 23.42
CA TYR A 458 -15.43 27.87 23.99
C TYR A 458 -16.63 28.12 23.06
N ARG A 459 -16.39 28.12 21.74
CA ARG A 459 -17.43 28.31 20.72
C ARG A 459 -18.40 27.14 20.62
N LEU A 460 -17.98 25.94 21.00
CA LEU A 460 -18.87 24.77 21.02
C LEU A 460 -19.89 24.92 22.15
N ILE A 461 -19.49 25.49 23.28
CA ILE A 461 -20.38 25.77 24.40
C ILE A 461 -21.36 26.89 24.02
N GLN A 462 -20.88 27.91 23.29
CA GLN A 462 -21.76 28.95 22.72
C GLN A 462 -22.75 28.38 21.71
N LEU A 463 -22.31 27.47 20.83
CA LEU A 463 -23.16 26.74 19.91
C LEU A 463 -24.22 25.92 20.66
N ALA A 464 -23.83 25.20 21.71
CA ALA A 464 -24.77 24.45 22.53
C ALA A 464 -25.88 25.35 23.08
N ARG A 465 -25.52 26.55 23.56
CA ARG A 465 -26.51 27.51 24.04
C ARG A 465 -27.49 27.93 22.93
N ILE A 466 -26.98 28.27 21.75
CA ILE A 466 -27.80 28.63 20.59
C ILE A 466 -28.78 27.51 20.22
N LEU A 467 -28.31 26.26 20.16
CA LEU A 467 -29.15 25.11 19.80
C LEU A 467 -30.19 24.79 20.88
N LYS A 468 -29.82 24.90 22.16
CA LYS A 468 -30.74 24.67 23.29
C LYS A 468 -31.83 25.72 23.35
N ASP A 469 -31.50 26.99 23.12
CA ASP A 469 -32.48 28.09 23.08
C ASP A 469 -33.50 27.92 21.93
N LYS A 470 -33.12 27.20 20.87
CA LYS A 470 -34.02 26.81 19.77
C LYS A 470 -34.77 25.50 19.99
N GLY A 471 -34.59 24.85 21.15
CA GLY A 471 -35.33 23.64 21.52
C GLY A 471 -34.82 22.33 20.91
N TYR A 472 -33.60 22.31 20.34
CA TYR A 472 -33.04 21.07 19.78
C TYR A 472 -32.57 20.10 20.86
N LYS A 473 -32.73 18.79 20.60
CA LYS A 473 -32.16 17.70 21.43
C LYS A 473 -30.84 17.22 20.84
N PHE A 474 -29.75 17.44 21.55
CA PHE A 474 -28.40 17.11 21.07
C PHE A 474 -27.42 16.88 22.22
N LYS A 475 -26.27 16.28 21.89
CA LYS A 475 -25.05 16.29 22.72
C LYS A 475 -23.88 16.82 21.92
N ILE A 476 -22.98 17.53 22.59
CA ILE A 476 -21.66 17.88 22.04
C ILE A 476 -20.59 17.13 22.82
N LEU A 477 -19.94 16.18 22.16
CA LEU A 477 -18.83 15.43 22.71
C LEU A 477 -17.52 16.15 22.40
N ILE A 478 -16.74 16.48 23.42
CA ILE A 478 -15.43 17.12 23.28
C ILE A 478 -14.36 16.12 23.74
N ALA A 479 -13.59 15.60 22.77
CA ALA A 479 -12.48 14.69 22.99
C ALA A 479 -11.13 15.42 22.94
N GLY A 480 -10.31 15.24 23.96
CA GLY A 480 -8.98 15.80 24.09
C GLY A 480 -8.70 16.30 25.50
N ASP A 481 -7.44 16.68 25.72
CA ASP A 481 -6.94 17.25 26.96
C ASP A 481 -6.07 18.49 26.64
N GLY A 482 -5.85 19.36 27.61
CA GLY A 482 -5.02 20.55 27.50
C GLY A 482 -5.25 21.54 28.63
N ALA A 483 -4.43 22.60 28.62
CA ALA A 483 -4.40 23.60 29.68
C ALA A 483 -5.75 24.28 29.97
N LEU A 484 -6.69 24.28 29.02
CA LEU A 484 -8.01 24.89 29.18
C LEU A 484 -9.11 23.94 29.67
N GLN A 485 -8.81 22.68 29.98
CA GLN A 485 -9.84 21.70 30.34
C GLN A 485 -10.75 22.19 31.48
N ASN A 486 -10.17 22.61 32.60
CA ASN A 486 -10.92 23.05 33.78
C ASN A 486 -11.72 24.32 33.49
N ASP A 487 -11.14 25.27 32.74
CA ASP A 487 -11.81 26.51 32.38
C ASP A 487 -13.03 26.26 31.47
N LEU A 488 -12.91 25.32 30.52
CA LEU A 488 -14.00 24.94 29.62
C LEU A 488 -15.15 24.24 30.38
N ILE A 489 -14.84 23.37 31.34
CA ILE A 489 -15.84 22.72 32.20
C ILE A 489 -16.57 23.77 33.05
N ALA A 490 -15.83 24.68 33.69
CA ALA A 490 -16.39 25.76 34.49
C ALA A 490 -17.27 26.70 33.63
N TYR A 491 -16.84 27.01 32.41
CA TYR A 491 -17.61 27.82 31.47
C TYR A 491 -18.88 27.11 31.01
N SER A 492 -18.83 25.79 30.77
CA SER A 492 -20.02 24.99 30.43
C SER A 492 -21.08 25.08 31.52
N ARG A 493 -20.69 24.91 32.80
CA ARG A 493 -21.57 25.06 33.96
C ARG A 493 -22.13 26.47 34.08
N LYS A 494 -21.30 27.50 33.91
CA LYS A 494 -21.73 28.90 33.94
C LYS A 494 -22.80 29.19 32.88
N MET A 495 -22.71 28.54 31.73
CA MET A 495 -23.67 28.69 30.63
C MET A 495 -24.89 27.77 30.76
N GLY A 496 -24.97 26.90 31.79
CA GLY A 496 -26.04 25.93 31.99
C GLY A 496 -26.07 24.79 30.95
N MET A 497 -24.90 24.46 30.39
CA MET A 497 -24.70 23.50 29.28
C MET A 497 -24.04 22.18 29.73
N GLU A 498 -23.90 21.94 31.04
CA GLU A 498 -23.24 20.75 31.60
C GLU A 498 -23.93 19.43 31.24
N ASN A 499 -25.22 19.47 30.93
CA ASN A 499 -25.96 18.30 30.47
C ASN A 499 -25.75 18.05 28.98
N GLU A 500 -25.59 19.09 28.17
CA GLU A 500 -25.48 18.99 26.71
C GLU A 500 -24.03 18.81 26.23
N VAL A 501 -23.05 19.32 26.96
CA VAL A 501 -21.62 19.27 26.58
C VAL A 501 -20.87 18.27 27.45
N VAL A 502 -20.37 17.21 26.83
CA VAL A 502 -19.68 16.10 27.51
C VAL A 502 -18.18 16.15 27.18
N PHE A 503 -17.35 16.30 28.21
CA PHE A 503 -15.90 16.26 28.09
C PHE A 503 -15.40 14.83 28.32
N LEU A 504 -14.81 14.21 27.31
CA LEU A 504 -14.35 12.81 27.36
C LEU A 504 -12.90 12.65 27.84
N GLY A 505 -12.17 13.76 27.98
CA GLY A 505 -10.72 13.73 28.19
C GLY A 505 -9.97 13.19 26.98
N PHE A 506 -8.75 12.70 27.18
CA PHE A 506 -7.95 12.12 26.09
C PHE A 506 -8.55 10.82 25.57
N VAL A 507 -8.77 10.75 24.25
CA VAL A 507 -9.31 9.56 23.56
C VAL A 507 -8.26 9.01 22.60
N ASP A 508 -7.76 7.80 22.85
CA ASP A 508 -6.76 7.14 21.99
C ASP A 508 -7.43 6.45 20.77
N ASP A 509 -8.62 5.89 20.97
CA ASP A 509 -9.44 5.32 19.89
C ASP A 509 -10.32 6.38 19.23
N ILE A 510 -9.70 7.10 18.29
CA ILE A 510 -10.37 8.14 17.50
C ILE A 510 -11.43 7.56 16.56
N LYS A 511 -11.28 6.31 16.10
CA LYS A 511 -12.26 5.64 15.22
C LYS A 511 -13.58 5.48 15.97
N GLY A 512 -13.54 4.90 17.17
CA GLY A 512 -14.71 4.74 18.04
C GLY A 512 -15.37 6.07 18.40
N PHE A 513 -14.58 7.11 18.65
CA PHE A 513 -15.09 8.47 18.86
C PHE A 513 -15.86 8.99 17.63
N MET A 514 -15.22 8.99 16.45
CA MET A 514 -15.85 9.51 15.23
C MET A 514 -17.12 8.74 14.86
N GLN A 515 -17.14 7.41 15.06
CA GLN A 515 -18.31 6.58 14.80
C GLN A 515 -19.49 6.89 15.73
N SER A 516 -19.22 7.46 16.92
CA SER A 516 -20.26 7.90 17.86
C SER A 516 -20.97 9.19 17.44
N LEU A 517 -20.47 9.89 16.41
CA LEU A 517 -20.96 11.20 15.99
C LEU A 517 -21.90 11.11 14.79
N ASP A 518 -22.80 12.08 14.69
CA ASP A 518 -23.54 12.42 13.48
C ASP A 518 -22.82 13.50 12.66
N ILE A 519 -22.31 14.54 13.32
CA ILE A 519 -21.65 15.69 12.67
C ILE A 519 -20.35 16.03 13.42
N PHE A 520 -19.26 16.21 12.68
CA PHE A 520 -18.00 16.66 13.25
C PHE A 520 -17.82 18.17 13.14
N LEU A 521 -17.39 18.81 14.23
CA LEU A 521 -17.26 20.26 14.37
C LEU A 521 -15.80 20.65 14.60
N LEU A 522 -15.30 21.61 13.82
CA LEU A 522 -13.98 22.20 13.98
C LEU A 522 -14.04 23.74 14.17
N PRO A 523 -14.11 24.22 15.42
CA PRO A 523 -14.28 25.65 15.72
C PRO A 523 -12.95 26.42 15.81
N SER A 524 -11.84 25.81 15.37
CA SER A 524 -10.47 26.32 15.48
C SER A 524 -10.32 27.75 14.93
N LEU A 525 -9.48 28.55 15.58
CA LEU A 525 -9.12 29.90 15.13
C LEU A 525 -8.16 29.89 13.94
N TRP A 526 -7.31 28.86 13.86
CA TRP A 526 -6.43 28.58 12.72
C TRP A 526 -6.00 27.12 12.74
N GLU A 527 -5.74 26.56 11.56
CA GLU A 527 -5.25 25.19 11.36
C GLU A 527 -4.03 25.16 10.44
N GLY A 528 -3.21 24.13 10.58
CA GLY A 528 -2.14 23.85 9.60
C GLY A 528 -2.61 22.96 8.46
N PHE A 529 -3.27 21.86 8.80
CA PHE A 529 -3.94 20.94 7.87
C PHE A 529 -5.28 20.54 8.48
N GLY A 530 -5.24 19.93 9.66
CA GLY A 530 -6.45 19.49 10.38
C GLY A 530 -6.72 18.00 10.16
N TYR A 531 -5.81 17.14 10.64
CA TYR A 531 -5.95 15.67 10.57
C TYR A 531 -7.32 15.19 11.02
N VAL A 532 -7.85 15.76 12.09
CA VAL A 532 -9.16 15.39 12.67
C VAL A 532 -10.32 15.56 11.68
N MET A 533 -10.24 16.48 10.72
CA MET A 533 -11.25 16.57 9.65
C MET A 533 -11.17 15.39 8.70
N THR A 534 -9.96 15.00 8.27
CA THR A 534 -9.79 13.80 7.43
C THR A 534 -10.15 12.51 8.19
N GLU A 535 -9.95 12.47 9.52
CA GLU A 535 -10.38 11.37 10.39
C GLU A 535 -11.92 11.30 10.52
N ALA A 536 -12.60 12.45 10.56
CA ALA A 536 -14.06 12.50 10.52
C ALA A 536 -14.61 12.07 9.16
N MET A 537 -14.04 12.61 8.07
CA MET A 537 -14.45 12.30 6.70
C MET A 537 -14.21 10.83 6.33
N VAL A 538 -13.10 10.21 6.76
CA VAL A 538 -12.87 8.77 6.55
C VAL A 538 -13.86 7.89 7.32
N CYS A 539 -14.44 8.42 8.40
CA CYS A 539 -15.54 7.80 9.14
C CYS A 539 -16.92 8.19 8.60
N ARG A 540 -17.00 8.81 7.41
CA ARG A 540 -18.24 9.27 6.77
C ARG A 540 -19.02 10.30 7.59
N LYS A 541 -18.32 11.15 8.33
CA LYS A 541 -18.93 12.23 9.11
C LYS A 541 -18.79 13.54 8.36
N PRO A 542 -19.89 14.25 8.07
CA PRO A 542 -19.79 15.59 7.49
C PRO A 542 -19.10 16.51 8.48
N VAL A 543 -18.29 17.42 7.93
CA VAL A 543 -17.48 18.36 8.71
C VAL A 543 -18.06 19.76 8.60
N ILE A 544 -18.23 20.42 9.74
CA ILE A 544 -18.48 21.87 9.79
C ILE A 544 -17.26 22.54 10.42
N ALA A 545 -16.66 23.45 9.67
CA ALA A 545 -15.50 24.22 10.09
C ALA A 545 -15.65 25.69 9.68
N PHE A 546 -14.80 26.58 10.18
CA PHE A 546 -14.71 27.93 9.64
C PHE A 546 -13.93 27.95 8.32
N ASP A 547 -14.31 28.85 7.40
CA ASP A 547 -13.60 29.17 6.17
C ASP A 547 -12.31 29.94 6.49
N LEU A 548 -11.28 29.21 6.90
CA LEU A 548 -9.99 29.76 7.26
C LEU A 548 -8.87 28.74 7.10
N SER A 549 -7.64 29.24 6.98
CA SER A 549 -6.43 28.45 6.87
C SER A 549 -6.54 27.37 5.77
N SER A 550 -6.16 26.12 6.07
CA SER A 550 -6.20 24.99 5.13
C SER A 550 -7.56 24.28 5.08
N ASN A 551 -8.58 24.74 5.82
CA ASN A 551 -9.87 24.06 5.88
C ASN A 551 -10.52 23.93 4.48
N PRO A 552 -10.49 24.94 3.59
CA PRO A 552 -11.05 24.84 2.23
C PRO A 552 -10.31 23.86 1.32
N GLU A 553 -9.06 23.51 1.65
CA GLU A 553 -8.32 22.51 0.90
C GLU A 553 -8.84 21.09 1.19
N ILE A 554 -9.39 20.87 2.39
CA ILE A 554 -9.89 19.59 2.89
C ILE A 554 -11.40 19.46 2.69
N VAL A 555 -12.18 20.44 3.15
CA VAL A 555 -13.65 20.42 3.07
C VAL A 555 -14.11 21.22 1.86
N VAL A 556 -14.91 20.61 1.00
CA VAL A 556 -15.58 21.30 -0.12
C VAL A 556 -16.94 21.76 0.38
N HIS A 557 -17.10 23.09 0.47
CA HIS A 557 -18.32 23.72 0.97
C HIS A 557 -19.54 23.25 0.17
N GLY A 558 -20.59 22.78 0.88
CA GLY A 558 -21.83 22.30 0.27
C GLY A 558 -21.74 20.88 -0.30
N GLU A 559 -20.56 20.26 -0.34
CA GLU A 559 -20.38 18.92 -0.91
C GLU A 559 -19.93 17.89 0.11
N THR A 560 -18.85 18.15 0.85
CA THR A 560 -18.31 17.23 1.86
C THR A 560 -18.57 17.69 3.29
N GLY A 561 -19.27 18.81 3.44
CA GLY A 561 -19.45 19.55 4.68
C GLY A 561 -19.66 21.04 4.42
N TYR A 562 -19.63 21.84 5.48
CA TYR A 562 -19.80 23.29 5.37
C TYR A 562 -18.62 24.07 5.95
N LEU A 563 -18.32 25.17 5.27
CA LEU A 563 -17.38 26.18 5.72
C LEU A 563 -18.17 27.43 6.11
N ALA A 564 -18.25 27.68 7.42
CA ALA A 564 -18.89 28.85 8.00
C ALA A 564 -18.00 30.09 7.85
N GLU A 565 -18.61 31.27 7.79
CA GLU A 565 -17.84 32.51 7.73
C GLU A 565 -16.89 32.63 8.94
N LYS A 566 -15.65 33.03 8.69
CA LYS A 566 -14.58 33.09 9.68
C LYS A 566 -15.00 33.83 10.95
N ASN A 567 -14.95 33.13 12.09
CA ASN A 567 -15.30 33.64 13.43
C ASN A 567 -16.78 34.03 13.62
N ASN A 568 -17.69 33.70 12.69
CA ASN A 568 -19.12 34.01 12.80
C ASN A 568 -19.90 32.80 13.36
N MET A 569 -20.29 32.85 14.63
CA MET A 569 -21.03 31.76 15.28
C MET A 569 -22.45 31.60 14.76
N SER A 570 -23.08 32.66 14.25
CA SER A 570 -24.42 32.58 13.66
C SER A 570 -24.40 31.77 12.37
N SER A 571 -23.40 32.01 11.51
CA SER A 571 -23.16 31.20 10.30
C SER A 571 -22.82 29.76 10.65
N PHE A 572 -21.98 29.54 11.68
CA PHE A 572 -21.63 28.19 12.14
C PHE A 572 -22.87 27.43 12.65
N ALA A 573 -23.70 28.06 13.48
CA ALA A 573 -24.94 27.47 14.00
C ALA A 573 -25.94 27.16 12.88
N TYR A 574 -26.10 28.07 11.91
CA TYR A 574 -26.96 27.85 10.75
C TYR A 574 -26.63 26.55 10.00
N TYR A 575 -25.34 26.30 9.72
CA TYR A 575 -24.94 25.07 9.03
C TYR A 575 -25.10 23.81 9.88
N VAL A 576 -24.91 23.92 11.20
CA VAL A 576 -25.17 22.81 12.13
C VAL A 576 -26.65 22.46 12.12
N GLU A 577 -27.53 23.45 12.26
CA GLU A 577 -28.98 23.27 12.20
C GLU A 577 -29.43 22.67 10.86
N ASN A 578 -28.88 23.15 9.74
CA ASN A 578 -29.20 22.61 8.42
C ASN A 578 -28.90 21.10 8.33
N LEU A 579 -27.75 20.64 8.81
CA LEU A 579 -27.41 19.21 8.80
C LEU A 579 -28.21 18.40 9.84
N MET A 580 -28.54 18.99 10.99
CA MET A 580 -29.40 18.37 12.00
C MET A 580 -30.81 18.09 11.46
N LEU A 581 -31.36 19.03 10.68
CA LEU A 581 -32.69 18.91 10.07
C LEU A 581 -32.71 18.05 8.80
N ASN A 582 -31.56 17.84 8.15
CA ASN A 582 -31.45 17.12 6.88
C ASN A 582 -30.51 15.91 6.98
N PRO A 583 -30.93 14.79 7.63
CA PRO A 583 -30.08 13.62 7.85
C PRO A 583 -29.64 12.92 6.55
N VAL A 584 -30.45 13.01 5.49
CA VAL A 584 -30.08 12.47 4.16
C VAL A 584 -28.89 13.25 3.59
N LEU A 585 -28.96 14.58 3.62
CA LEU A 585 -27.87 15.46 3.18
C LEU A 585 -26.61 15.23 4.02
N SER A 586 -26.77 15.13 5.34
CA SER A 586 -25.68 14.82 6.28
C SER A 586 -24.93 13.54 5.89
N ARG A 587 -25.66 12.44 5.63
CA ARG A 587 -25.07 11.17 5.16
C ARG A 587 -24.40 11.29 3.80
N GLN A 588 -25.04 11.97 2.83
CA GLN A 588 -24.47 12.18 1.49
C GLN A 588 -23.15 12.96 1.55
N MET A 589 -23.11 14.03 2.36
CA MET A 589 -21.88 14.81 2.57
C MET A 589 -20.79 13.97 3.24
N GLY A 590 -21.16 13.13 4.20
CA GLY A 590 -20.26 12.16 4.83
C GLY A 590 -19.61 11.22 3.81
N GLU A 591 -20.39 10.63 2.90
CA GLU A 591 -19.88 9.73 1.85
C GLU A 591 -18.97 10.45 0.85
N LYS A 592 -19.38 11.64 0.38
CA LYS A 592 -18.51 12.47 -0.47
C LYS A 592 -17.20 12.83 0.24
N GLY A 593 -17.26 13.09 1.55
CA GLY A 593 -16.08 13.30 2.37
C GLY A 593 -15.16 12.09 2.39
N ARG A 594 -15.71 10.87 2.53
CA ARG A 594 -14.95 9.62 2.49
C ARG A 594 -14.19 9.46 1.17
N ILE A 595 -14.88 9.60 0.05
CA ILE A 595 -14.32 9.47 -1.30
C ILE A 595 -13.18 10.47 -1.49
N ARG A 596 -13.40 11.75 -1.11
CA ARG A 596 -12.37 12.78 -1.20
C ARG A 596 -11.10 12.43 -0.41
N VAL A 597 -11.24 11.85 0.79
CA VAL A 597 -10.08 11.42 1.58
C VAL A 597 -9.30 10.31 0.88
N GLU A 598 -9.98 9.32 0.29
CA GLU A 598 -9.32 8.25 -0.48
C GLU A 598 -8.56 8.80 -1.70
N GLU A 599 -9.17 9.76 -2.39
CA GLU A 599 -8.62 10.35 -3.60
C GLU A 599 -7.51 11.37 -3.34
N LYS A 600 -7.57 12.15 -2.27
CA LYS A 600 -6.64 13.27 -2.08
C LYS A 600 -5.72 13.13 -0.87
N PHE A 601 -6.18 12.46 0.18
CA PHE A 601 -5.52 12.44 1.49
C PHE A 601 -5.20 11.02 1.99
N ASN A 602 -5.15 10.04 1.09
CA ASN A 602 -4.68 8.70 1.42
C ASN A 602 -3.16 8.71 1.67
N ILE A 603 -2.72 8.03 2.73
CA ILE A 603 -1.30 7.87 3.07
C ILE A 603 -0.46 7.32 1.92
N ASP A 604 -1.00 6.42 1.08
CA ASP A 604 -0.26 5.85 -0.03
C ASP A 604 0.15 6.93 -1.06
N LYS A 605 -0.71 7.93 -1.29
CA LYS A 605 -0.40 9.08 -2.16
C LYS A 605 0.65 10.00 -1.54
N THR A 606 0.60 10.22 -0.22
CA THR A 606 1.63 10.96 0.51
C THR A 606 2.98 10.24 0.39
N LEU A 607 3.01 8.92 0.55
CA LEU A 607 4.24 8.12 0.47
C LEU A 607 4.84 8.13 -0.93
N SER A 608 4.03 7.97 -1.98
CA SER A 608 4.50 8.10 -3.37
C SER A 608 5.14 9.47 -3.62
N LYS A 609 4.49 10.57 -3.20
CA LYS A 609 5.08 11.91 -3.33
C LYS A 609 6.36 12.10 -2.49
N MET A 610 6.43 11.44 -1.34
CA MET A 610 7.63 11.46 -0.50
C MET A 610 8.77 10.68 -1.16
N GLU A 611 8.50 9.54 -1.78
CA GLU A 611 9.49 8.76 -2.56
C GLU A 611 10.04 9.57 -3.73
N ASP A 612 9.16 10.23 -4.49
CA ASP A 612 9.58 11.11 -5.58
C ASP A 612 10.43 12.28 -5.06
N TYR A 613 10.09 12.82 -3.89
CA TYR A 613 10.83 13.92 -3.27
C TYR A 613 12.21 13.48 -2.77
N LEU A 614 12.32 12.27 -2.20
CA LEU A 614 13.58 11.71 -1.73
C LEU A 614 14.53 11.30 -2.86
N GLN A 615 14.04 11.23 -4.10
CA GLN A 615 14.83 10.91 -5.30
C GLN A 615 15.44 12.14 -6.00
N ARG A 616 14.98 13.35 -5.67
CA ARG A 616 15.55 14.60 -6.16
C ARG A 616 16.89 14.90 -5.49
#